data_AF-A0A523XQ31-F1
#
_entry.id   AF-A0A523XQ31-F1
#
_cell.length_a   1.000
_cell.length_b   1.000
_cell.length_c   1.000
_cell.angle_alpha   90.00
_cell.angle_beta   90.00
_cell.angle_gamma   90.00
#
_symmetry.space_group_name_H-M   'P 1'
#
loop_
_entity.id
_entity.type
_entity.pdbx_description
1 polymer ?
#
loop_
_entity_poly.entity_id
_entity_poly.type
_entity_poly.pdbx_seq_one_letter_code
_entity_poly.pdbx_strand_id
1 'polypeptide(L)'
;MFKKVIFLFSIILFSLTAWASAGNEFLPGIEDKIVVEDWLYAGPFSVGAREGVVGIIKDAKNFRPHEGLEHPSILAQGGKVQWRKTSVDSLGWINLEYEDVLWDSLMDIWGIAGLVDVGYAYAQFENKGRKRALVMAKKAGSFYLNGRRYYGNPYGDNYMMTPVILEDGINRVLVPTGGYADHRFTFKIVPPPALVVIVEKDATVPDIIDGETLSGWAGITLMNTTSKRLDDITVTLGDGDVFRENSVSVSHLIPLNYKKIPIRLEQIKPITAPDTVWIPVKVSSPSFFSSESLALRVRSKSESFAKTFISGIDSSCQYYAVLPPKDYESNRDYALILTLHGAGVRARGQVNSYRPKDWAYVVAPTNRRRYGFDWQDWGRLDALEVLELVKKSFPIDTNRVYLVGHSMGGHGTWHVGLAHPDLFAAMAPAAGWTCFQLYVPWFLQKSYIFAEPMQVGIRD
;
A
#
# COMPACT_ATOMS: atom_id res chain seq x y z
N MET A 1 6.10 -44.84 -23.66
CA MET A 1 6.14 -44.15 -24.97
C MET A 1 4.83 -43.40 -25.17
N PHE A 2 4.69 -42.18 -24.62
CA PHE A 2 3.72 -41.17 -25.07
C PHE A 2 4.26 -39.80 -24.65
N LYS A 3 4.44 -38.93 -25.65
CA LYS A 3 5.24 -37.71 -25.62
C LYS A 3 4.52 -36.60 -24.84
N LYS A 4 5.26 -35.95 -23.93
CA LYS A 4 4.94 -34.61 -23.41
C LYS A 4 4.91 -33.63 -24.58
N VAL A 5 3.75 -33.07 -24.88
CA VAL A 5 3.62 -31.89 -25.74
C VAL A 5 3.72 -30.68 -24.81
N ILE A 6 4.89 -30.06 -24.81
CA ILE A 6 5.13 -28.78 -24.15
C ILE A 6 4.61 -27.72 -25.12
N PHE A 7 3.46 -27.11 -24.81
CA PHE A 7 3.05 -25.87 -25.46
C PHE A 7 3.87 -24.73 -24.86
N LEU A 8 4.96 -24.36 -25.53
CA LEU A 8 5.60 -23.05 -25.36
C LEU A 8 4.64 -22.00 -25.92
N PHE A 9 3.82 -21.39 -25.07
CA PHE A 9 3.31 -20.06 -25.38
C PHE A 9 4.42 -19.07 -25.06
N SER A 10 5.08 -18.60 -26.11
CA SER A 10 5.94 -17.42 -26.06
C SER A 10 5.15 -16.28 -25.45
N ILE A 11 5.52 -15.88 -24.24
CA ILE A 11 5.11 -14.62 -23.62
C ILE A 11 5.80 -13.53 -24.44
N ILE A 12 5.12 -13.06 -25.49
CA ILE A 12 5.46 -11.79 -26.12
C ILE A 12 4.92 -10.73 -25.16
N LEU A 13 5.78 -10.26 -24.27
CA LEU A 13 5.60 -8.99 -23.59
C LEU A 13 5.56 -7.93 -24.70
N PHE A 14 4.37 -7.55 -25.15
CA PHE A 14 4.21 -6.31 -25.93
C PHE A 14 4.42 -5.15 -24.97
N SER A 15 5.69 -4.82 -24.67
CA SER A 15 6.03 -3.45 -24.30
C SER A 15 5.92 -2.64 -25.59
N LEU A 16 4.69 -2.24 -25.93
CA LEU A 16 4.47 -1.20 -26.93
C LEU A 16 5.12 0.06 -26.37
N THR A 17 6.29 0.37 -26.92
CA THR A 17 7.01 1.62 -26.68
C THR A 17 6.07 2.76 -26.99
N ALA A 18 5.74 3.56 -25.98
CA ALA A 18 5.01 4.79 -26.13
C ALA A 18 5.86 5.74 -27.01
N TRP A 19 5.62 5.74 -28.32
CA TRP A 19 6.09 6.81 -29.19
C TRP A 19 5.19 8.03 -28.94
N ALA A 20 5.63 8.88 -28.02
CA ALA A 20 5.23 10.27 -28.02
C ALA A 20 6.41 11.08 -28.55
N SER A 21 6.27 11.66 -29.74
CA SER A 21 6.96 12.92 -30.04
C SER A 21 6.31 13.99 -29.16
N ALA A 22 6.54 13.92 -27.86
CA ALA A 22 6.23 15.02 -26.96
C ALA A 22 7.18 16.14 -27.37
N GLY A 23 6.69 17.05 -28.21
CA GLY A 23 7.33 18.36 -28.40
C GLY A 23 7.56 19.04 -27.05
N ASN A 24 8.27 20.17 -27.07
CA ASN A 24 8.77 21.01 -25.97
C ASN A 24 7.88 21.28 -24.71
N GLU A 25 6.69 20.69 -24.60
CA GLU A 25 5.72 20.95 -23.56
C GLU A 25 6.00 20.24 -22.21
N PHE A 26 6.58 19.03 -22.23
CA PHE A 26 6.84 18.23 -21.02
C PHE A 26 8.32 18.04 -20.76
N LEU A 27 8.72 18.05 -19.48
CA LEU A 27 10.08 17.71 -19.10
C LEU A 27 10.42 16.28 -19.56
N PRO A 28 11.64 16.03 -20.07
CA PRO A 28 12.07 14.68 -20.41
C PRO A 28 12.16 13.80 -19.16
N GLY A 29 11.99 12.49 -19.32
CA GLY A 29 12.33 11.53 -18.27
C GLY A 29 13.84 11.33 -18.17
N ILE A 30 14.33 10.79 -17.05
CA ILE A 30 15.66 10.16 -17.06
C ILE A 30 15.63 8.92 -17.97
N GLU A 31 16.75 8.64 -18.63
CA GLU A 31 16.89 7.52 -19.57
C GLU A 31 17.36 6.26 -18.84
N ASP A 32 18.35 6.42 -17.96
CA ASP A 32 18.92 5.36 -17.16
C ASP A 32 18.52 5.45 -15.70
N LYS A 33 18.59 4.31 -15.01
CA LYS A 33 18.47 4.26 -13.55
C LYS A 33 19.62 5.04 -12.91
N ILE A 34 19.34 5.77 -11.83
CA ILE A 34 20.38 6.38 -10.98
C ILE A 34 20.44 5.57 -9.69
N VAL A 35 21.62 5.01 -9.41
CA VAL A 35 21.95 4.38 -8.13
C VAL A 35 22.86 5.35 -7.40
N VAL A 36 22.44 5.74 -6.19
CA VAL A 36 23.24 6.60 -5.32
C VAL A 36 24.01 5.68 -4.40
N GLU A 37 25.29 5.46 -4.70
CA GLU A 37 26.12 4.44 -4.03
C GLU A 37 26.53 4.87 -2.62
N ASP A 38 26.99 6.12 -2.46
CA ASP A 38 27.55 6.63 -1.22
C ASP A 38 26.53 7.39 -0.38
N TRP A 39 26.42 7.01 0.90
CA TRP A 39 25.52 7.64 1.86
C TRP A 39 26.27 8.03 3.13
N LEU A 40 25.83 9.11 3.75
CA LEU A 40 26.09 9.41 5.14
C LEU A 40 24.86 9.06 5.96
N TYR A 41 25.01 8.55 7.17
CA TYR A 41 23.89 8.33 8.08
C TYR A 41 24.25 8.68 9.52
N ALA A 42 23.25 9.06 10.30
CA ALA A 42 23.37 9.30 11.74
C ALA A 42 22.11 8.83 12.46
N GLY A 43 22.28 8.47 13.73
CA GLY A 43 21.26 7.90 14.59
C GLY A 43 21.87 6.87 15.54
N PRO A 44 21.06 6.16 16.33
CA PRO A 44 19.61 6.32 16.40
C PRO A 44 19.28 7.51 17.29
N PHE A 45 18.16 8.13 17.00
CA PHE A 45 17.63 9.25 17.76
C PHE A 45 16.33 8.83 18.41
N SER A 46 16.30 9.01 19.73
CA SER A 46 15.16 8.65 20.54
C SER A 46 13.90 9.37 20.09
N VAL A 47 12.86 8.61 19.76
CA VAL A 47 11.48 9.09 19.59
C VAL A 47 10.56 8.16 20.37
N GLY A 48 9.52 8.69 21.02
CA GLY A 48 8.53 7.86 21.69
C GLY A 48 7.61 7.15 20.70
N ALA A 49 7.00 6.06 21.15
CA ALA A 49 5.98 5.38 20.37
C ALA A 49 4.81 6.33 20.05
N ARG A 50 4.52 6.47 18.75
CA ARG A 50 3.48 7.40 18.24
C ARG A 50 3.75 8.88 18.53
N GLU A 51 4.97 9.23 18.96
CA GLU A 51 5.44 10.60 18.86
C GLU A 51 5.78 10.89 17.38
N GLY A 52 5.53 12.11 16.93
CA GLY A 52 6.00 12.51 15.60
C GLY A 52 7.52 12.43 15.53
N VAL A 53 8.08 12.21 14.34
CA VAL A 53 9.52 12.37 14.13
C VAL A 53 9.84 13.87 14.22
N VAL A 54 10.22 14.33 15.40
CA VAL A 54 10.60 15.72 15.65
C VAL A 54 12.09 15.77 16.01
N GLY A 55 12.83 16.71 15.44
CA GLY A 55 13.79 17.44 16.28
C GLY A 55 15.26 17.52 15.90
N ILE A 56 15.79 16.80 14.90
CA ILE A 56 17.24 16.91 14.61
C ILE A 56 17.54 17.73 13.36
N ILE A 57 16.93 17.38 12.24
CA ILE A 57 17.11 18.14 11.00
C ILE A 57 15.89 19.02 10.78
N LYS A 58 16.01 20.29 11.18
CA LYS A 58 14.94 21.30 11.04
C LYS A 58 14.84 21.86 9.62
N ASP A 59 15.97 21.97 8.92
CA ASP A 59 16.06 22.53 7.56
C ASP A 59 16.66 21.51 6.60
N ALA A 60 15.81 20.61 6.09
CA ALA A 60 16.23 19.60 5.11
C ALA A 60 16.73 20.19 3.79
N LYS A 61 16.44 21.46 3.48
CA LYS A 61 16.87 22.11 2.24
C LYS A 61 18.35 22.51 2.33
N ASN A 62 18.77 23.07 3.46
CA ASN A 62 20.12 23.62 3.64
C ASN A 62 21.05 22.72 4.44
N PHE A 63 20.55 21.69 5.13
CA PHE A 63 21.38 20.78 5.91
C PHE A 63 22.40 20.03 5.03
N ARG A 64 23.68 20.07 5.41
CA ARG A 64 24.80 19.40 4.74
C ARG A 64 25.64 18.69 5.80
N PRO A 65 25.40 17.39 6.06
CA PRO A 65 26.24 16.66 7.00
C PRO A 65 27.61 16.37 6.39
N HIS A 66 28.58 16.12 7.27
CA HIS A 66 29.88 15.55 6.92
C HIS A 66 30.20 14.43 7.90
N GLU A 67 31.08 13.52 7.49
CA GLU A 67 31.55 12.44 8.36
C GLU A 67 32.14 13.01 9.67
N GLY A 68 31.81 12.38 10.80
CA GLY A 68 32.23 12.81 12.13
C GLY A 68 31.42 13.96 12.75
N LEU A 69 30.45 14.55 12.05
CA LEU A 69 29.54 15.54 12.64
C LEU A 69 28.74 14.88 13.78
N GLU A 70 28.84 15.41 15.00
CA GLU A 70 28.20 14.83 16.19
C GLU A 70 26.80 15.39 16.46
N HIS A 71 25.93 14.54 17.00
CA HIS A 71 24.63 14.90 17.56
C HIS A 71 24.41 14.21 18.91
N PRO A 72 23.72 14.86 19.86
CA PRO A 72 23.33 14.19 21.09
C PRO A 72 22.33 13.08 20.81
N SER A 73 22.50 11.93 21.48
CA SER A 73 21.50 10.86 21.51
C SER A 73 21.58 10.11 22.83
N ILE A 74 20.44 10.01 23.52
CA ILE A 74 20.31 9.26 24.77
C ILE A 74 20.34 7.74 24.58
N LEU A 75 20.25 7.26 23.33
CA LEU A 75 20.27 5.82 23.02
C LEU A 75 21.70 5.28 22.90
N ALA A 76 22.64 6.12 22.49
CA ALA A 76 24.03 5.72 22.30
C ALA A 76 24.82 5.82 23.61
N GLN A 77 25.71 4.86 23.83
CA GLN A 77 26.71 4.94 24.88
C GLN A 77 27.55 6.21 24.70
N GLY A 78 27.79 6.94 25.79
CA GLY A 78 28.47 8.24 25.74
C GLY A 78 27.58 9.42 25.31
N GLY A 79 26.29 9.19 25.03
CA GLY A 79 25.30 10.25 24.83
C GLY A 79 25.38 10.97 23.49
N LYS A 80 26.15 10.45 22.52
CA LYS A 80 26.38 11.06 21.22
C LYS A 80 26.39 10.02 20.10
N VAL A 81 25.98 10.46 18.92
CA VAL A 81 26.10 9.73 17.65
C VAL A 81 26.76 10.62 16.62
N GLN A 82 27.37 10.01 15.61
CA GLN A 82 28.09 10.73 14.57
C GLN A 82 27.59 10.34 13.19
N TRP A 83 27.71 11.25 12.23
CA TRP A 83 27.49 10.92 10.83
C TRP A 83 28.62 10.00 10.33
N ARG A 84 28.26 8.81 9.86
CA ARG A 84 29.16 7.77 9.35
C ARG A 84 28.85 7.48 7.88
N LYS A 85 29.83 6.96 7.15
CA LYS A 85 29.61 6.48 5.78
C LYS A 85 28.97 5.10 5.76
N THR A 86 28.13 4.86 4.77
CA THR A 86 27.63 3.55 4.38
C THR A 86 27.47 3.53 2.86
N SER A 87 27.36 2.35 2.28
CA SER A 87 27.15 2.17 0.86
C SER A 87 26.02 1.19 0.58
N VAL A 88 25.50 1.25 -0.64
CA VAL A 88 24.48 0.32 -1.11
C VAL A 88 25.08 -1.08 -1.24
N ASP A 89 24.40 -2.09 -0.70
CA ASP A 89 24.81 -3.50 -0.84
C ASP A 89 24.44 -4.09 -2.21
N SER A 90 24.87 -5.33 -2.47
CA SER A 90 24.62 -6.03 -3.74
C SER A 90 23.14 -6.27 -4.07
N LEU A 91 22.25 -6.16 -3.08
CA LEU A 91 20.81 -6.31 -3.22
C LEU A 91 20.09 -4.94 -3.34
N GLY A 92 20.82 -3.84 -3.14
CA GLY A 92 20.32 -2.48 -3.22
C GLY A 92 19.84 -1.91 -1.88
N TRP A 93 20.22 -2.51 -0.75
CA TRP A 93 19.91 -2.01 0.59
C TRP A 93 20.99 -1.07 1.10
N ILE A 94 20.55 -0.03 1.80
CA ILE A 94 21.35 0.85 2.61
C ILE A 94 21.11 0.43 4.06
N ASN A 95 22.15 -0.07 4.73
CA ASN A 95 22.07 -0.50 6.12
C ASN A 95 22.68 0.59 7.01
N LEU A 96 21.96 0.93 8.10
CA LEU A 96 22.40 1.87 9.11
C LEU A 96 22.69 1.06 10.38
N GLU A 97 23.94 1.08 10.82
CA GLU A 97 24.41 0.27 11.93
C GLU A 97 24.69 1.14 13.15
N TYR A 98 24.11 0.74 14.28
CA TYR A 98 24.15 1.48 15.53
C TYR A 98 24.82 0.63 16.61
N GLU A 99 26.14 0.43 16.46
CA GLU A 99 26.95 -0.48 17.29
C GLU A 99 27.02 -0.03 18.76
N ASP A 100 26.99 1.27 19.02
CA ASP A 100 27.14 1.85 20.35
C ASP A 100 25.82 1.88 21.15
N VAL A 101 24.84 1.04 20.81
CA VAL A 101 23.49 1.03 21.41
C VAL A 101 23.19 -0.33 22.03
N LEU A 102 22.76 -0.32 23.29
CA LEU A 102 22.41 -1.53 24.03
C LEU A 102 20.96 -1.95 23.76
N TRP A 103 20.70 -2.44 22.54
CA TRP A 103 19.36 -2.82 22.08
C TRP A 103 18.66 -3.83 22.99
N ASP A 104 19.38 -4.86 23.43
CA ASP A 104 18.83 -5.88 24.33
C ASP A 104 18.40 -5.27 25.67
N SER A 105 19.21 -4.39 26.25
CA SER A 105 18.86 -3.70 27.50
C SER A 105 17.66 -2.76 27.32
N LEU A 106 17.55 -2.08 26.18
CA LEU A 106 16.38 -1.24 25.88
C LEU A 106 15.10 -2.07 25.77
N MET A 107 15.19 -3.25 25.13
CA MET A 107 14.08 -4.19 25.04
C MET A 107 13.70 -4.78 26.40
N ASP A 108 14.67 -5.14 27.23
CA ASP A 108 14.42 -5.72 28.56
C ASP A 108 13.73 -4.72 29.50
N ILE A 109 14.13 -3.44 29.47
CA ILE A 109 13.60 -2.42 30.38
C ILE A 109 12.25 -1.87 29.88
N TRP A 110 12.15 -1.58 28.58
CA TRP A 110 11.03 -0.80 28.01
C TRP A 110 10.18 -1.58 27.02
N GLY A 111 10.50 -2.85 26.76
CA GLY A 111 9.87 -3.64 25.72
C GLY A 111 10.03 -3.02 24.33
N ILE A 112 9.07 -3.31 23.46
CA ILE A 112 9.08 -2.83 22.07
C ILE A 112 9.06 -1.30 21.96
N ALA A 113 8.59 -0.58 22.98
CA ALA A 113 8.61 0.87 23.02
C ALA A 113 10.04 1.44 23.14
N GLY A 114 10.96 0.69 23.76
CA GLY A 114 12.38 1.04 23.86
C GLY A 114 13.12 1.00 22.53
N LEU A 115 12.62 0.18 21.59
CA LEU A 115 13.20 -0.02 20.26
C LEU A 115 12.74 1.03 19.24
N VAL A 116 11.83 1.94 19.60
CA VAL A 116 11.36 2.98 18.68
C VAL A 116 12.38 4.10 18.63
N ASP A 117 12.91 4.32 17.44
CA ASP A 117 13.87 5.38 17.17
C ASP A 117 13.79 5.87 15.73
N VAL A 118 14.56 6.92 15.44
CA VAL A 118 14.73 7.51 14.12
C VAL A 118 16.20 7.61 13.78
N GLY A 119 16.56 7.18 12.58
CA GLY A 119 17.79 7.54 11.91
C GLY A 119 17.58 8.57 10.80
N TYR A 120 18.68 9.08 10.27
CA TYR A 120 18.70 9.85 9.04
C TYR A 120 19.79 9.34 8.12
N ALA A 121 19.49 9.21 6.84
CA ALA A 121 20.46 8.96 5.77
C ALA A 121 20.45 10.12 4.77
N TYR A 122 21.62 10.53 4.31
CA TYR A 122 21.83 11.66 3.41
C TYR A 122 22.75 11.25 2.26
N ALA A 123 22.41 11.68 1.05
CA ALA A 123 23.26 11.50 -0.10
C ALA A 123 23.11 12.62 -1.13
N GLN A 124 24.06 12.72 -2.05
CA GLN A 124 24.04 13.65 -3.15
C GLN A 124 24.33 12.91 -4.45
N PHE A 125 23.73 13.36 -5.55
CA PHE A 125 24.03 12.85 -6.88
C PHE A 125 23.84 13.96 -7.91
N GLU A 126 24.56 13.88 -9.01
CA GLU A 126 24.46 14.84 -10.11
C GLU A 126 23.44 14.37 -11.15
N ASN A 127 22.70 15.31 -11.73
CA ASN A 127 21.78 15.07 -12.83
C ASN A 127 21.94 16.20 -13.85
N LYS A 128 21.88 15.86 -15.15
CA LYS A 128 21.99 16.83 -16.24
C LYS A 128 20.62 17.22 -16.77
N GLY A 129 20.31 18.51 -16.72
CA GLY A 129 19.04 19.09 -17.10
C GLY A 129 17.91 18.70 -16.15
N ARG A 130 16.82 19.46 -16.18
CA ARG A 130 15.66 19.18 -15.34
C ARG A 130 14.86 18.00 -15.90
N LYS A 131 14.66 16.93 -15.12
CA LYS A 131 14.10 15.65 -15.61
C LYS A 131 13.03 15.07 -14.68
N ARG A 132 12.07 14.35 -15.25
CA ARG A 132 11.11 13.50 -14.51
C ARG A 132 11.76 12.19 -14.10
N ALA A 133 11.46 11.72 -12.90
CA ALA A 133 11.92 10.42 -12.41
C ALA A 133 10.89 9.77 -11.48
N LEU A 134 11.04 8.48 -11.24
CA LEU A 134 10.30 7.73 -10.22
C LEU A 134 11.26 7.26 -9.13
N VAL A 135 10.91 7.49 -7.86
CA VAL A 135 11.69 7.03 -6.71
C VAL A 135 11.03 5.80 -6.07
N MET A 136 11.78 4.70 -5.95
CA MET A 136 11.43 3.51 -5.19
C MET A 136 12.14 3.54 -3.84
N ALA A 137 11.45 3.98 -2.79
CA ALA A 137 12.00 4.17 -1.44
C ALA A 137 11.42 3.14 -0.43
N LYS A 138 11.79 1.86 -0.55
CA LYS A 138 11.25 0.77 0.31
C LYS A 138 11.76 0.87 1.74
N LYS A 139 10.89 0.57 2.71
CA LYS A 139 11.12 0.73 4.16
C LYS A 139 11.48 2.16 4.58
N ALA A 140 11.21 3.16 3.74
CA ALA A 140 11.28 4.57 4.10
C ALA A 140 9.87 5.15 4.17
N GLY A 141 9.50 5.79 5.28
CA GLY A 141 8.17 6.41 5.42
C GLY A 141 8.04 7.70 4.60
N SER A 142 9.13 8.46 4.49
CA SER A 142 9.21 9.67 3.67
C SER A 142 10.67 9.94 3.30
N PHE A 143 10.89 10.83 2.33
CA PHE A 143 12.20 11.36 2.02
C PHE A 143 12.09 12.82 1.60
N TYR A 144 13.19 13.54 1.65
CA TYR A 144 13.34 14.86 1.07
C TYR A 144 14.21 14.76 -0.16
N LEU A 145 13.80 15.43 -1.23
CA LEU A 145 14.60 15.66 -2.42
C LEU A 145 14.68 17.18 -2.63
N ASN A 146 15.89 17.73 -2.57
CA ASN A 146 16.15 19.18 -2.66
C ASN A 146 15.30 20.01 -1.68
N GLY A 147 15.09 19.49 -0.47
CA GLY A 147 14.29 20.13 0.58
C GLY A 147 12.78 19.93 0.47
N ARG A 148 12.26 19.39 -0.64
CA ARG A 148 10.84 19.04 -0.77
C ARG A 148 10.58 17.65 -0.21
N ARG A 149 9.59 17.53 0.67
CA ARG A 149 9.18 16.24 1.25
C ARG A 149 8.31 15.44 0.29
N TYR A 150 8.55 14.14 0.25
CA TYR A 150 7.82 13.14 -0.51
C TYR A 150 7.48 11.95 0.38
N TYR A 151 6.39 11.26 0.06
CA TYR A 151 6.07 9.97 0.69
C TYR A 151 7.04 8.91 0.20
N GLY A 152 7.46 8.02 1.10
CA GLY A 152 8.21 6.83 0.73
C GLY A 152 7.29 5.61 0.59
N ASN A 153 7.86 4.43 0.72
CA ASN A 153 7.14 3.16 0.73
C ASN A 153 7.48 2.40 2.02
N PRO A 154 6.84 2.75 3.15
CA PRO A 154 7.17 2.19 4.45
C PRO A 154 6.95 0.67 4.52
N TYR A 155 6.02 0.14 3.72
CA TYR A 155 5.66 -1.28 3.72
C TYR A 155 6.46 -2.13 2.71
N GLY A 156 7.33 -1.51 1.91
CA GLY A 156 8.27 -2.21 1.04
C GLY A 156 7.65 -2.85 -0.21
N ASP A 157 6.48 -2.39 -0.63
CA ASP A 157 5.75 -2.92 -1.78
C ASP A 157 6.53 -2.77 -3.08
N ASN A 158 6.35 -3.68 -4.04
CA ASN A 158 7.13 -3.66 -5.28
C ASN A 158 6.56 -2.77 -6.40
N TYR A 159 5.48 -2.01 -6.13
CA TYR A 159 4.79 -1.21 -7.14
C TYR A 159 4.60 0.26 -6.75
N MET A 160 4.80 0.62 -5.47
CA MET A 160 4.69 2.00 -5.03
C MET A 160 5.96 2.77 -5.39
N MET A 161 5.79 3.79 -6.24
CA MET A 161 6.86 4.67 -6.70
C MET A 161 6.48 6.13 -6.44
N THR A 162 7.44 7.03 -6.28
CA THR A 162 7.11 8.44 -6.06
C THR A 162 7.57 9.26 -7.25
N PRO A 163 6.65 9.87 -8.02
CA PRO A 163 7.05 10.74 -9.12
C PRO A 163 7.71 12.01 -8.56
N VAL A 164 8.89 12.32 -9.08
CA VAL A 164 9.70 13.48 -8.68
C VAL A 164 10.23 14.23 -9.89
N ILE A 165 10.67 15.47 -9.65
CA ILE A 165 11.46 16.23 -10.61
C ILE A 165 12.87 16.34 -10.06
N LEU A 166 13.84 15.91 -10.85
CA LEU A 166 15.26 16.12 -10.62
C LEU A 166 15.64 17.47 -11.19
N GLU A 167 16.40 18.26 -10.43
CA GLU A 167 16.93 19.54 -10.87
C GLU A 167 18.25 19.34 -11.63
N ASP A 168 18.65 20.34 -12.42
CA ASP A 168 19.97 20.34 -13.07
C ASP A 168 21.08 20.54 -12.03
N GLY A 169 22.18 19.81 -12.17
CA GLY A 169 23.29 19.76 -11.23
C GLY A 169 23.04 18.85 -10.02
N ILE A 170 23.46 19.31 -8.84
CA ILE A 170 23.50 18.49 -7.62
C ILE A 170 22.12 18.38 -6.97
N ASN A 171 21.60 17.16 -6.94
CA ASN A 171 20.40 16.77 -6.22
C ASN A 171 20.76 16.16 -4.87
N ARG A 172 19.96 16.44 -3.84
CA ARG A 172 20.24 16.06 -2.45
C ARG A 172 19.07 15.31 -1.86
N VAL A 173 19.38 14.15 -1.28
CA VAL A 173 18.41 13.25 -0.66
C VAL A 173 18.64 13.22 0.83
N LEU A 174 17.56 13.31 1.60
CA LEU A 174 17.55 13.04 3.03
C LEU A 174 16.40 12.09 3.36
N VAL A 175 16.69 10.95 3.97
CA VAL A 175 15.72 9.91 4.32
C VAL A 175 15.67 9.76 5.83
N PRO A 176 14.59 10.18 6.49
CA PRO A 176 14.31 9.76 7.86
C PRO A 176 13.95 8.27 7.89
N THR A 177 14.68 7.49 8.69
CA THR A 177 14.48 6.04 8.86
C THR A 177 13.92 5.77 10.25
N GLY A 178 12.60 5.81 10.39
CA GLY A 178 11.92 5.43 11.64
C GLY A 178 11.62 3.94 11.66
N GLY A 179 11.69 3.30 12.83
CA GLY A 179 11.38 1.88 12.94
C GLY A 179 11.70 1.28 14.31
N TYR A 180 11.64 -0.05 14.35
CA TYR A 180 12.05 -0.87 15.49
C TYR A 180 13.40 -1.53 15.16
N ALA A 181 14.52 -1.00 15.63
CA ALA A 181 15.90 -1.53 15.57
C ALA A 181 16.50 -1.99 14.19
N ASP A 182 15.70 -2.41 13.19
CA ASP A 182 16.11 -2.79 11.84
C ASP A 182 16.06 -1.56 10.92
N HIS A 183 17.18 -0.83 10.89
CA HIS A 183 17.33 0.40 10.11
C HIS A 183 17.98 0.13 8.77
N ARG A 184 17.15 -0.30 7.82
CA ARG A 184 17.55 -0.41 6.42
C ARG A 184 16.44 -0.01 5.47
N PHE A 185 16.84 0.54 4.33
CA PHE A 185 15.93 0.96 3.28
C PHE A 185 16.57 0.74 1.90
N THR A 186 15.78 0.77 0.84
CA THR A 186 16.31 0.86 -0.54
C THR A 186 15.91 2.20 -1.13
N PHE A 187 16.78 2.82 -1.92
CA PHE A 187 16.45 4.06 -2.64
C PHE A 187 16.92 3.95 -4.08
N LYS A 188 15.99 3.73 -5.01
CA LYS A 188 16.28 3.59 -6.44
C LYS A 188 15.55 4.67 -7.22
N ILE A 189 16.24 5.33 -8.14
CA ILE A 189 15.65 6.32 -9.04
C ILE A 189 15.59 5.69 -10.43
N VAL A 190 14.38 5.60 -11.01
CA VAL A 190 14.14 4.90 -12.27
C VAL A 190 13.40 5.78 -13.29
N PRO A 191 13.59 5.52 -14.60
CA PRO A 191 12.85 6.18 -15.66
C PRO A 191 11.33 6.07 -15.50
N PRO A 192 10.56 7.16 -15.71
CA PRO A 192 9.12 7.06 -15.84
C PRO A 192 8.77 6.48 -17.22
N PRO A 193 8.02 5.36 -17.31
CA PRO A 193 7.74 4.71 -18.60
C PRO A 193 6.77 5.51 -19.50
N ALA A 194 6.00 6.43 -18.92
CA ALA A 194 5.05 7.27 -19.62
C ALA A 194 4.78 8.60 -18.87
N LEU A 195 4.08 9.54 -19.50
CA LEU A 195 3.58 10.76 -18.83
C LEU A 195 2.51 10.42 -17.77
N VAL A 196 1.62 9.48 -18.11
CA VAL A 196 0.67 8.87 -17.18
C VAL A 196 0.95 7.39 -17.13
N VAL A 197 1.24 6.87 -15.94
CA VAL A 197 1.53 5.45 -15.73
C VAL A 197 0.30 4.77 -15.14
N ILE A 198 -0.09 3.64 -15.70
CA ILE A 198 -1.12 2.78 -15.14
C ILE A 198 -0.44 1.87 -14.13
N VAL A 199 -0.86 1.93 -12.86
CA VAL A 199 -0.30 1.08 -11.79
C VAL A 199 -1.17 -0.15 -11.64
N GLU A 200 -0.98 -1.09 -12.57
CA GLU A 200 -1.70 -2.35 -12.72
C GLU A 200 -1.69 -3.20 -11.44
N LYS A 201 -0.56 -3.23 -10.73
CA LYS A 201 -0.41 -3.96 -9.46
C LYS A 201 -1.26 -3.40 -8.32
N ASP A 202 -1.75 -2.17 -8.46
CA ASP A 202 -2.63 -1.52 -7.49
C ASP A 202 -4.11 -1.59 -7.88
N ALA A 203 -4.46 -2.26 -8.99
CA ALA A 203 -5.83 -2.32 -9.47
C ALA A 203 -6.77 -3.05 -8.51
N THR A 204 -7.99 -2.51 -8.34
CA THR A 204 -9.09 -3.24 -7.69
C THR A 204 -9.89 -3.94 -8.78
N VAL A 205 -9.88 -5.26 -8.83
CA VAL A 205 -10.60 -6.03 -9.85
C VAL A 205 -11.37 -7.19 -9.23
N PRO A 206 -12.56 -7.54 -9.77
CA PRO A 206 -13.30 -8.71 -9.35
C PRO A 206 -12.58 -9.98 -9.84
N ASP A 207 -13.05 -11.13 -9.37
CA ASP A 207 -12.76 -12.40 -10.03
C ASP A 207 -13.91 -12.76 -10.98
N ILE A 208 -13.58 -13.47 -12.06
CA ILE A 208 -14.55 -14.14 -12.93
C ILE A 208 -14.95 -15.44 -12.24
N ILE A 209 -16.25 -15.72 -12.19
CA ILE A 209 -16.78 -16.96 -11.62
C ILE A 209 -17.30 -17.82 -12.78
N ASP A 210 -16.84 -19.07 -12.86
CA ASP A 210 -17.24 -19.98 -13.92
C ASP A 210 -18.77 -20.21 -13.94
N GLY A 211 -19.35 -20.12 -15.13
CA GLY A 211 -20.80 -20.17 -15.35
C GLY A 211 -21.58 -18.93 -14.91
N GLU A 212 -20.92 -17.83 -14.51
CA GLU A 212 -21.55 -16.53 -14.23
C GLU A 212 -21.04 -15.46 -15.20
N THR A 213 -21.93 -14.55 -15.62
CA THR A 213 -21.53 -13.39 -16.43
C THR A 213 -21.01 -12.28 -15.53
N LEU A 214 -19.75 -11.88 -15.70
CA LEU A 214 -19.18 -10.78 -14.93
C LEU A 214 -19.81 -9.43 -15.31
N SER A 215 -20.39 -8.76 -14.32
CA SER A 215 -20.84 -7.37 -14.41
C SER A 215 -20.46 -6.63 -13.14
N GLY A 216 -19.42 -5.81 -13.20
CA GLY A 216 -18.82 -5.20 -12.03
C GLY A 216 -18.03 -3.93 -12.33
N TRP A 217 -17.08 -3.64 -11.46
CA TRP A 217 -16.24 -2.45 -11.55
C TRP A 217 -14.77 -2.82 -11.44
N ALA A 218 -13.91 -2.06 -12.10
CA ALA A 218 -12.47 -2.06 -11.87
C ALA A 218 -12.05 -0.70 -11.32
N GLY A 219 -11.16 -0.68 -10.33
CA GLY A 219 -10.52 0.52 -9.82
C GLY A 219 -9.11 0.63 -10.40
N ILE A 220 -8.89 1.59 -11.29
CA ILE A 220 -7.63 1.77 -12.03
C ILE A 220 -6.82 2.91 -11.41
N THR A 221 -5.60 2.63 -11.00
CA THR A 221 -4.69 3.63 -10.42
C THR A 221 -3.85 4.26 -11.53
N LEU A 222 -3.96 5.57 -11.69
CA LEU A 222 -3.16 6.39 -12.60
C LEU A 222 -2.14 7.19 -11.81
N MET A 223 -0.91 7.29 -12.32
CA MET A 223 0.13 8.15 -11.77
C MET A 223 0.53 9.20 -12.81
N ASN A 224 0.35 10.48 -12.48
CA ASN A 224 0.90 11.56 -13.29
C ASN A 224 2.35 11.80 -12.91
N THR A 225 3.26 11.52 -13.85
CA THR A 225 4.71 11.69 -13.63
C THR A 225 5.19 13.08 -14.03
N THR A 226 4.30 13.92 -14.56
CA THR A 226 4.63 15.26 -15.06
C THR A 226 4.52 16.32 -13.98
N SER A 227 5.14 17.47 -14.24
CA SER A 227 5.02 18.68 -13.43
C SER A 227 3.77 19.51 -13.74
N LYS A 228 2.87 19.01 -14.60
CA LYS A 228 1.67 19.70 -15.07
C LYS A 228 0.41 18.95 -14.65
N ARG A 229 -0.67 19.68 -14.44
CA ARG A 229 -2.01 19.10 -14.28
C ARG A 229 -2.47 18.62 -15.66
N LEU A 230 -3.09 17.45 -15.69
CA LEU A 230 -3.64 16.87 -16.92
C LEU A 230 -5.16 16.76 -16.78
N ASP A 231 -5.87 17.30 -17.77
CA ASP A 231 -7.34 17.40 -17.75
C ASP A 231 -8.03 16.61 -18.86
N ASP A 232 -7.36 16.38 -19.98
CA ASP A 232 -7.93 15.76 -21.17
C ASP A 232 -7.46 14.30 -21.34
N ILE A 233 -7.69 13.49 -20.30
CA ILE A 233 -7.34 12.07 -20.30
C ILE A 233 -8.60 11.23 -20.49
N THR A 234 -8.54 10.23 -21.37
CA THR A 234 -9.54 9.16 -21.45
C THR A 234 -8.90 7.85 -21.02
N VAL A 235 -9.58 7.12 -20.13
CA VAL A 235 -9.19 5.76 -19.75
C VAL A 235 -10.20 4.79 -20.30
N THR A 236 -9.75 3.82 -21.08
CA THR A 236 -10.58 2.78 -21.69
C THR A 236 -10.19 1.42 -21.14
N LEU A 237 -11.17 0.62 -20.74
CA LEU A 237 -11.01 -0.74 -20.25
C LEU A 237 -11.84 -1.70 -21.10
N GLY A 238 -11.23 -2.80 -21.54
CA GLY A 238 -11.89 -3.84 -22.33
C GLY A 238 -11.19 -4.06 -23.67
N ASP A 239 -11.42 -5.23 -24.26
CA ASP A 239 -10.86 -5.64 -25.55
C ASP A 239 -11.83 -5.45 -26.72
N GLY A 240 -13.10 -5.15 -26.44
CA GLY A 240 -14.15 -4.99 -27.45
C GLY A 240 -14.69 -6.31 -27.99
N ASP A 241 -14.21 -7.45 -27.45
CA ASP A 241 -14.56 -8.78 -27.91
C ASP A 241 -15.18 -9.61 -26.78
N VAL A 242 -14.40 -9.91 -25.74
CA VAL A 242 -14.86 -10.66 -24.56
C VAL A 242 -15.40 -9.70 -23.51
N PHE A 243 -14.81 -8.51 -23.39
CA PHE A 243 -15.22 -7.44 -22.50
C PHE A 243 -15.59 -6.19 -23.29
N ARG A 244 -16.75 -5.61 -22.96
CA ARG A 244 -17.17 -4.33 -23.54
C ARG A 244 -16.13 -3.25 -23.26
N GLU A 245 -15.70 -2.52 -24.29
CA GLU A 245 -14.90 -1.32 -24.10
C GLU A 245 -15.75 -0.24 -23.41
N ASN A 246 -15.35 0.12 -22.19
CA ASN A 246 -15.92 1.23 -21.43
C ASN A 246 -14.86 2.30 -21.26
N SER A 247 -15.27 3.57 -21.35
CA SER A 247 -14.35 4.71 -21.26
C SER A 247 -14.81 5.72 -20.22
N VAL A 248 -13.86 6.31 -19.51
CA VAL A 248 -14.09 7.38 -18.54
C VAL A 248 -13.15 8.54 -18.84
N SER A 249 -13.71 9.75 -18.92
CA SER A 249 -12.92 10.98 -18.97
C SER A 249 -12.40 11.32 -17.57
N VAL A 250 -11.11 11.57 -17.49
CA VAL A 250 -10.40 11.89 -16.25
C VAL A 250 -9.79 13.26 -16.37
N SER A 251 -10.34 14.19 -15.60
CA SER A 251 -9.78 15.52 -15.41
C SER A 251 -9.14 15.67 -14.02
N HIS A 252 -8.45 16.79 -13.80
CA HIS A 252 -7.79 17.15 -12.55
C HIS A 252 -6.77 16.11 -12.07
N LEU A 253 -6.02 15.48 -12.96
CA LEU A 253 -4.92 14.61 -12.57
C LEU A 253 -3.72 15.47 -12.14
N ILE A 254 -3.61 15.70 -10.83
CA ILE A 254 -2.64 16.61 -10.20
C ILE A 254 -1.18 16.18 -10.53
N PRO A 255 -0.25 17.13 -10.75
CA PRO A 255 1.16 16.84 -10.97
C PRO A 255 1.75 15.93 -9.89
N LEU A 256 2.61 15.00 -10.30
CA LEU A 256 3.37 14.13 -9.39
C LEU A 256 2.49 13.40 -8.35
N ASN A 257 1.33 12.93 -8.77
CA ASN A 257 0.34 12.34 -7.87
C ASN A 257 -0.37 11.13 -8.50
N TYR A 258 -1.10 10.41 -7.65
CA TYR A 258 -1.91 9.27 -7.96
C TYR A 258 -3.40 9.64 -7.96
N LYS A 259 -4.17 9.00 -8.83
CA LYS A 259 -5.64 9.01 -8.77
C LYS A 259 -6.15 7.64 -9.15
N LYS A 260 -7.02 7.06 -8.31
CA LYS A 260 -7.69 5.81 -8.60
C LYS A 260 -9.11 6.08 -9.07
N ILE A 261 -9.48 5.58 -10.23
CA ILE A 261 -10.79 5.81 -10.84
C ILE A 261 -11.57 4.50 -10.94
N PRO A 262 -12.90 4.51 -10.70
CA PRO A 262 -13.75 3.40 -11.07
C PRO A 262 -14.06 3.42 -12.57
N ILE A 263 -14.06 2.25 -13.20
CA ILE A 263 -14.53 2.04 -14.57
C ILE A 263 -15.35 0.76 -14.63
N ARG A 264 -16.41 0.76 -15.45
CA ARG A 264 -17.30 -0.39 -15.60
C ARG A 264 -16.55 -1.53 -16.29
N LEU A 265 -16.77 -2.76 -15.82
CA LEU A 265 -16.20 -3.98 -16.39
C LEU A 265 -17.33 -4.98 -16.66
N GLU A 266 -17.56 -5.27 -17.93
CA GLU A 266 -18.70 -6.09 -18.39
C GLU A 266 -18.24 -7.12 -19.38
N GLN A 267 -18.50 -8.38 -19.06
CA GLN A 267 -18.29 -9.51 -19.95
C GLN A 267 -19.47 -9.59 -20.94
N ILE A 268 -19.15 -9.70 -22.23
CA ILE A 268 -20.12 -9.82 -23.33
C ILE A 268 -20.03 -11.16 -24.07
N LYS A 269 -18.95 -11.93 -23.87
CA LYS A 269 -18.82 -13.30 -24.37
C LYS A 269 -18.34 -14.27 -23.28
N PRO A 270 -18.67 -15.56 -23.38
CA PRO A 270 -18.15 -16.59 -22.49
C PRO A 270 -16.61 -16.62 -22.49
N ILE A 271 -16.02 -16.96 -21.35
CA ILE A 271 -14.58 -17.07 -21.16
C ILE A 271 -14.21 -18.55 -21.11
N THR A 272 -13.16 -18.93 -21.85
CA THR A 272 -12.62 -20.31 -21.90
C THR A 272 -11.22 -20.44 -21.28
N ALA A 273 -10.75 -19.40 -20.60
CA ALA A 273 -9.42 -19.38 -19.97
C ALA A 273 -9.40 -20.21 -18.66
N PRO A 274 -8.33 -20.98 -18.40
CA PRO A 274 -8.32 -21.92 -17.28
C PRO A 274 -8.04 -21.29 -15.90
N ASP A 275 -7.44 -20.10 -15.83
CA ASP A 275 -7.04 -19.51 -14.53
C ASP A 275 -6.98 -17.97 -14.55
N THR A 276 -6.40 -17.36 -15.58
CA THR A 276 -6.27 -15.89 -15.64
C THR A 276 -6.66 -15.38 -17.03
N VAL A 277 -7.39 -14.27 -17.05
CA VAL A 277 -7.71 -13.49 -18.24
C VAL A 277 -7.06 -12.12 -18.13
N TRP A 278 -6.40 -11.69 -19.20
CA TRP A 278 -5.78 -10.37 -19.27
C TRP A 278 -6.67 -9.42 -20.05
N ILE A 279 -7.01 -8.28 -19.46
CA ILE A 279 -7.81 -7.25 -20.11
C ILE A 279 -6.96 -6.01 -20.34
N PRO A 280 -6.97 -5.41 -21.54
CA PRO A 280 -6.21 -4.21 -21.80
C PRO A 280 -6.88 -3.00 -21.14
N VAL A 281 -6.04 -2.13 -20.61
CA VAL A 281 -6.40 -0.79 -20.12
C VAL A 281 -5.54 0.22 -20.88
N LYS A 282 -6.20 1.21 -21.47
CA LYS A 282 -5.58 2.22 -22.32
C LYS A 282 -5.82 3.58 -21.69
N VAL A 283 -4.80 4.43 -21.71
CA VAL A 283 -4.87 5.84 -21.33
C VAL A 283 -4.49 6.64 -22.57
N SER A 284 -5.37 7.53 -23.01
CA SER A 284 -5.15 8.38 -24.18
C SER A 284 -5.41 9.85 -23.86
N SER A 285 -4.69 10.70 -24.56
CA SER A 285 -4.94 12.14 -24.68
C SER A 285 -4.57 12.57 -26.12
N PRO A 286 -4.83 13.82 -26.53
CA PRO A 286 -4.36 14.31 -27.83
C PRO A 286 -2.84 14.22 -28.02
N SER A 287 -2.07 14.27 -26.93
CA SER A 287 -0.60 14.40 -26.98
C SER A 287 0.17 13.13 -26.59
N PHE A 288 -0.49 12.14 -26.00
CA PHE A 288 0.17 10.91 -25.55
C PHE A 288 -0.80 9.73 -25.41
N PHE A 289 -0.22 8.54 -25.43
CA PHE A 289 -0.90 7.27 -25.22
C PHE A 289 -0.04 6.34 -24.34
N SER A 290 -0.68 5.54 -23.49
CA SER A 290 -0.06 4.43 -22.77
C SER A 290 -1.07 3.31 -22.56
N SER A 291 -0.61 2.07 -22.49
CA SER A 291 -1.46 0.91 -22.25
C SER A 291 -0.81 -0.09 -21.31
N GLU A 292 -1.62 -0.78 -20.52
CA GLU A 292 -1.22 -1.90 -19.67
C GLU A 292 -2.26 -3.02 -19.75
N SER A 293 -1.98 -4.15 -19.12
CA SER A 293 -2.94 -5.26 -18.99
C SER A 293 -3.23 -5.56 -17.53
N LEU A 294 -4.51 -5.79 -17.20
CA LEU A 294 -4.95 -6.20 -15.88
C LEU A 294 -5.24 -7.69 -15.87
N ALA A 295 -4.78 -8.37 -14.82
CA ALA A 295 -5.09 -9.78 -14.59
C ALA A 295 -6.41 -9.94 -13.82
N LEU A 296 -7.36 -10.64 -14.42
CA LEU A 296 -8.56 -11.15 -13.75
C LEU A 296 -8.39 -12.65 -13.50
N ARG A 297 -8.64 -13.10 -12.26
CA ARG A 297 -8.63 -14.54 -11.95
C ARG A 297 -9.96 -15.15 -12.36
N VAL A 298 -9.91 -16.37 -12.87
CA VAL A 298 -11.05 -17.24 -13.14
C VAL A 298 -11.15 -18.24 -12.00
N ARG A 299 -12.32 -18.32 -11.35
CA ARG A 299 -12.55 -19.15 -10.16
C ARG A 299 -13.73 -20.07 -10.41
N SER A 300 -13.65 -21.31 -9.94
CA SER A 300 -14.81 -22.18 -9.86
C SER A 300 -15.77 -21.71 -8.75
N LYS A 301 -17.03 -22.16 -8.80
CA LYS A 301 -18.05 -21.83 -7.78
C LYS A 301 -17.72 -22.34 -6.37
N SER A 302 -16.79 -23.29 -6.25
CA SER A 302 -16.34 -23.85 -4.96
C SER A 302 -15.16 -23.12 -4.35
N GLU A 303 -14.49 -22.27 -5.14
CA GLU A 303 -13.30 -21.56 -4.72
C GLU A 303 -13.62 -20.19 -4.13
N SER A 304 -12.68 -19.64 -3.35
CA SER A 304 -12.77 -18.24 -2.95
C SER A 304 -12.76 -17.32 -4.18
N PHE A 305 -13.58 -16.27 -4.16
CA PHE A 305 -13.62 -15.24 -5.19
C PHE A 305 -13.75 -13.85 -4.57
N ALA A 306 -13.62 -12.81 -5.39
CA ALA A 306 -13.82 -11.42 -5.01
C ALA A 306 -14.87 -10.75 -5.89
N LYS A 307 -15.78 -10.00 -5.27
CA LYS A 307 -16.75 -9.14 -5.97
C LYS A 307 -16.41 -7.67 -5.73
N THR A 308 -16.54 -6.85 -6.76
CA THR A 308 -16.32 -5.40 -6.67
C THR A 308 -17.62 -4.62 -6.62
N PHE A 309 -17.56 -3.43 -6.01
CA PHE A 309 -18.67 -2.52 -5.88
C PHE A 309 -18.17 -1.07 -5.78
N ILE A 310 -19.06 -0.11 -6.01
CA ILE A 310 -18.79 1.31 -5.71
C ILE A 310 -19.26 1.59 -4.31
N SER A 311 -18.34 1.97 -3.43
CA SER A 311 -18.65 2.26 -2.03
C SER A 311 -19.45 3.57 -1.93
N GLY A 312 -20.54 3.56 -1.18
CA GLY A 312 -21.35 4.75 -0.88
C GLY A 312 -20.66 5.74 0.06
N ILE A 313 -19.52 5.34 0.65
CA ILE A 313 -18.76 6.17 1.59
C ILE A 313 -17.91 7.23 0.86
N ASP A 314 -17.38 6.90 -0.32
CA ASP A 314 -16.43 7.75 -1.06
C ASP A 314 -16.48 7.61 -2.60
N SER A 315 -17.46 6.88 -3.13
CA SER A 315 -17.59 6.57 -4.56
C SER A 315 -16.39 5.84 -5.18
N SER A 316 -15.52 5.24 -4.36
CA SER A 316 -14.39 4.45 -4.85
C SER A 316 -14.79 3.01 -5.17
N CYS A 317 -14.10 2.39 -6.14
CA CYS A 317 -14.23 0.96 -6.40
C CYS A 317 -13.51 0.15 -5.32
N GLN A 318 -14.28 -0.58 -4.52
CA GLN A 318 -13.84 -1.50 -3.49
C GLN A 318 -14.17 -2.94 -3.87
N TYR A 319 -13.63 -3.90 -3.12
CA TYR A 319 -14.01 -5.30 -3.26
C TYR A 319 -14.17 -5.94 -1.89
N TYR A 320 -14.87 -7.06 -1.84
CA TYR A 320 -14.82 -7.99 -0.71
C TYR A 320 -14.53 -9.39 -1.25
N ALA A 321 -13.91 -10.22 -0.42
CA ALA A 321 -13.60 -11.61 -0.77
C ALA A 321 -14.60 -12.54 -0.09
N VAL A 322 -15.00 -13.59 -0.78
CA VAL A 322 -15.97 -14.59 -0.33
C VAL A 322 -15.34 -15.96 -0.45
N LEU A 323 -15.48 -16.77 0.60
CA LEU A 323 -15.33 -18.22 0.55
C LEU A 323 -16.74 -18.83 0.71
N PRO A 324 -17.28 -19.47 -0.33
CA PRO A 324 -18.60 -20.07 -0.27
C PRO A 324 -18.63 -21.29 0.66
N PRO A 325 -19.83 -21.71 1.10
CA PRO A 325 -19.97 -22.96 1.82
C PRO A 325 -19.55 -24.14 0.94
N LYS A 326 -19.05 -25.19 1.58
CA LYS A 326 -18.83 -26.48 0.94
C LYS A 326 -20.18 -27.05 0.52
N ASP A 327 -20.23 -27.64 -0.67
CA ASP A 327 -21.42 -28.32 -1.21
C ASP A 327 -22.66 -27.40 -1.18
N TYR A 328 -22.56 -26.23 -1.84
CA TYR A 328 -23.62 -25.21 -1.87
C TYR A 328 -24.95 -25.75 -2.43
N GLU A 329 -26.04 -25.47 -1.72
CA GLU A 329 -27.42 -25.81 -2.05
C GLU A 329 -28.25 -24.52 -2.14
N SER A 330 -28.94 -24.32 -3.27
CA SER A 330 -29.66 -23.07 -3.55
C SER A 330 -30.94 -22.86 -2.75
N ASN A 331 -31.44 -23.89 -2.06
CA ASN A 331 -32.67 -23.89 -1.27
C ASN A 331 -32.41 -23.83 0.26
N ARG A 332 -31.19 -23.46 0.65
CA ARG A 332 -30.76 -23.43 2.05
C ARG A 332 -30.17 -22.06 2.41
N ASP A 333 -30.56 -21.55 3.58
CA ASP A 333 -29.92 -20.39 4.18
C ASP A 333 -28.68 -20.80 4.99
N TYR A 334 -27.60 -20.05 4.80
CA TYR A 334 -26.30 -20.29 5.41
C TYR A 334 -26.00 -19.22 6.46
N ALA A 335 -25.22 -19.58 7.47
CA ALA A 335 -24.67 -18.59 8.36
C ALA A 335 -23.60 -17.73 7.63
N LEU A 336 -23.22 -16.62 8.24
CA LEU A 336 -22.16 -15.74 7.75
C LEU A 336 -21.08 -15.56 8.81
N ILE A 337 -19.83 -15.82 8.44
CA ILE A 337 -18.66 -15.37 9.20
C ILE A 337 -18.11 -14.12 8.49
N LEU A 338 -18.39 -12.95 9.05
CA LEU A 338 -17.76 -11.69 8.63
C LEU A 338 -16.41 -11.59 9.32
N THR A 339 -15.32 -11.73 8.56
CA THR A 339 -13.97 -11.73 9.11
C THR A 339 -13.19 -10.46 8.78
N LEU A 340 -12.72 -9.78 9.82
CA LEU A 340 -11.92 -8.56 9.72
C LEU A 340 -10.44 -8.92 9.70
N HIS A 341 -9.72 -8.43 8.69
CA HIS A 341 -8.32 -8.77 8.48
C HIS A 341 -7.36 -7.95 9.36
N GLY A 342 -6.20 -8.52 9.65
CA GLY A 342 -5.07 -7.84 10.32
C GLY A 342 -4.35 -6.84 9.40
N ALA A 343 -3.46 -6.03 9.97
CA ALA A 343 -2.62 -5.12 9.18
C ALA A 343 -1.73 -5.91 8.21
N GLY A 344 -1.65 -5.46 6.97
CA GLY A 344 -0.89 -6.11 5.89
C GLY A 344 -1.61 -7.28 5.22
N VAL A 345 -2.77 -7.70 5.71
CA VAL A 345 -3.54 -8.82 5.12
C VAL A 345 -4.54 -8.31 4.09
N ARG A 346 -4.61 -8.96 2.93
CA ARG A 346 -5.64 -8.68 1.91
C ARG A 346 -6.90 -9.51 2.18
N ALA A 347 -8.09 -9.00 1.88
CA ALA A 347 -9.36 -9.72 1.99
C ALA A 347 -9.32 -11.14 1.38
N ARG A 348 -8.77 -11.28 0.16
CA ARG A 348 -8.56 -12.59 -0.49
C ARG A 348 -7.69 -13.54 0.35
N GLY A 349 -6.61 -13.03 0.94
CA GLY A 349 -5.74 -13.82 1.83
C GLY A 349 -6.44 -14.17 3.15
N GLN A 350 -7.26 -13.26 3.67
CA GLN A 350 -8.04 -13.49 4.89
C GLN A 350 -9.00 -14.66 4.72
N VAL A 351 -9.85 -14.67 3.68
CA VAL A 351 -10.78 -15.78 3.45
C VAL A 351 -10.05 -17.10 3.17
N ASN A 352 -8.92 -17.06 2.47
CA ASN A 352 -8.11 -18.25 2.16
C ASN A 352 -7.39 -18.85 3.38
N SER A 353 -7.40 -18.16 4.52
CA SER A 353 -6.90 -18.71 5.78
C SER A 353 -7.94 -19.63 6.45
N TYR A 354 -9.16 -19.69 5.92
CA TYR A 354 -10.23 -20.55 6.41
C TYR A 354 -10.39 -21.80 5.54
N ARG A 355 -10.72 -22.93 6.16
CA ARG A 355 -11.30 -24.07 5.45
C ARG A 355 -12.77 -23.77 5.11
N PRO A 356 -13.28 -24.15 3.91
CA PRO A 356 -14.70 -24.07 3.60
C PRO A 356 -15.55 -24.75 4.68
N LYS A 357 -16.72 -24.19 4.97
CA LYS A 357 -17.68 -24.70 5.95
C LYS A 357 -18.90 -25.22 5.20
N ASP A 358 -19.47 -26.33 5.61
CA ASP A 358 -20.74 -26.86 5.09
C ASP A 358 -21.98 -26.06 5.54
N TRP A 359 -21.80 -25.12 6.48
CA TRP A 359 -22.90 -24.36 7.09
C TRP A 359 -22.77 -22.82 6.99
N ALA A 360 -21.66 -22.30 6.44
CA ALA A 360 -21.44 -20.85 6.38
C ALA A 360 -20.66 -20.36 5.17
N TYR A 361 -20.97 -19.12 4.78
CA TYR A 361 -20.07 -18.25 4.03
C TYR A 361 -19.01 -17.64 4.96
N VAL A 362 -17.79 -17.45 4.44
CA VAL A 362 -16.78 -16.59 5.08
C VAL A 362 -16.53 -15.39 4.17
N VAL A 363 -16.72 -14.18 4.68
CA VAL A 363 -16.54 -12.95 3.88
C VAL A 363 -15.58 -12.00 4.58
N ALA A 364 -14.65 -11.44 3.81
CA ALA A 364 -13.72 -10.42 4.29
C ALA A 364 -13.90 -9.09 3.52
N PRO A 365 -14.20 -7.98 4.21
CA PRO A 365 -14.07 -6.63 3.66
C PRO A 365 -12.59 -6.27 3.42
N THR A 366 -12.32 -5.19 2.70
CA THR A 366 -10.94 -4.73 2.42
C THR A 366 -10.45 -3.65 3.36
N ASN A 367 -11.34 -3.00 4.11
CA ASN A 367 -10.99 -1.85 4.94
C ASN A 367 -10.22 -0.79 4.13
N ARG A 368 -10.68 -0.57 2.89
CA ARG A 368 -10.01 0.21 1.83
C ARG A 368 -8.70 -0.38 1.32
N ARG A 369 -7.82 -0.90 2.18
CA ARG A 369 -6.49 -1.48 1.85
C ARG A 369 -6.03 -2.46 2.93
N ARG A 370 -5.03 -3.28 2.59
CA ARG A 370 -4.37 -4.19 3.55
C ARG A 370 -3.74 -3.47 4.76
N TYR A 371 -3.26 -2.25 4.56
CA TYR A 371 -2.88 -1.29 5.62
C TYR A 371 -3.87 -0.12 5.57
N GLY A 372 -5.13 -0.42 5.87
CA GLY A 372 -6.25 0.51 5.85
C GLY A 372 -6.36 1.28 7.17
N PHE A 373 -7.55 1.30 7.72
CA PHE A 373 -7.85 1.92 9.02
C PHE A 373 -7.87 0.88 10.14
N ASP A 374 -7.94 1.29 11.40
CA ASP A 374 -8.05 0.35 12.52
C ASP A 374 -9.48 -0.17 12.74
N TRP A 375 -10.29 -0.29 11.68
CA TRP A 375 -11.68 -0.77 11.76
C TRP A 375 -12.62 0.02 12.69
N GLN A 376 -12.25 1.23 13.14
CA GLN A 376 -13.09 2.08 14.01
C GLN A 376 -14.05 2.97 13.22
N ASP A 377 -13.52 3.79 12.31
CA ASP A 377 -14.30 4.75 11.52
C ASP A 377 -14.62 4.18 10.13
N TRP A 378 -13.81 4.57 9.13
CA TRP A 378 -13.94 4.14 7.74
C TRP A 378 -13.95 2.63 7.58
N GLY A 379 -13.14 1.92 8.38
CA GLY A 379 -13.11 0.46 8.35
C GLY A 379 -14.38 -0.18 8.92
N ARG A 380 -14.99 0.41 9.96
CA ARG A 380 -16.30 -0.06 10.46
C ARG A 380 -17.37 0.13 9.40
N LEU A 381 -17.42 1.31 8.78
CA LEU A 381 -18.38 1.61 7.72
C LEU A 381 -18.21 0.64 6.52
N ASP A 382 -16.97 0.33 6.13
CA ASP A 382 -16.67 -0.67 5.10
C ASP A 382 -17.16 -2.09 5.50
N ALA A 383 -16.94 -2.51 6.75
CA ALA A 383 -17.44 -3.78 7.24
C ALA A 383 -18.97 -3.89 7.20
N LEU A 384 -19.66 -2.83 7.60
CA LEU A 384 -21.13 -2.78 7.60
C LEU A 384 -21.70 -2.70 6.18
N GLU A 385 -21.07 -1.93 5.29
CA GLU A 385 -21.44 -1.86 3.88
C GLU A 385 -21.33 -3.23 3.21
N VAL A 386 -20.23 -3.95 3.45
CA VAL A 386 -20.03 -5.31 2.94
C VAL A 386 -21.03 -6.29 3.56
N LEU A 387 -21.31 -6.19 4.86
CA LEU A 387 -22.31 -7.04 5.53
C LEU A 387 -23.68 -6.92 4.83
N GLU A 388 -24.13 -5.70 4.55
CA GLU A 388 -25.41 -5.46 3.90
C GLU A 388 -25.42 -5.91 2.43
N LEU A 389 -24.31 -5.73 1.70
CA LEU A 389 -24.17 -6.26 0.33
C LEU A 389 -24.25 -7.79 0.30
N VAL A 390 -23.63 -8.46 1.27
CA VAL A 390 -23.58 -9.93 1.36
C VAL A 390 -24.96 -10.49 1.69
N LYS A 391 -25.68 -9.92 2.67
CA LYS A 391 -27.05 -10.33 3.00
C LYS A 391 -28.01 -10.21 1.80
N LYS A 392 -27.78 -9.25 0.90
CA LYS A 392 -28.58 -9.07 -0.32
C LYS A 392 -28.18 -10.00 -1.46
N SER A 393 -26.91 -10.44 -1.48
CA SER A 393 -26.33 -11.17 -2.62
C SER A 393 -26.30 -12.68 -2.44
N PHE A 394 -26.48 -13.17 -1.21
CA PHE A 394 -26.35 -14.58 -0.85
C PHE A 394 -27.47 -15.01 0.11
N PRO A 395 -27.85 -16.30 0.15
CA PRO A 395 -28.87 -16.80 1.07
C PRO A 395 -28.30 -16.88 2.50
N ILE A 396 -28.36 -15.76 3.22
CA ILE A 396 -27.81 -15.62 4.58
C ILE A 396 -28.93 -15.64 5.61
N ASP A 397 -28.81 -16.55 6.58
CA ASP A 397 -29.59 -16.51 7.81
C ASP A 397 -29.09 -15.36 8.69
N THR A 398 -29.88 -14.29 8.75
CA THR A 398 -29.54 -13.06 9.47
C THR A 398 -29.44 -13.25 10.99
N ASN A 399 -29.97 -14.34 11.56
CA ASN A 399 -29.80 -14.69 12.97
C ASN A 399 -28.49 -15.44 13.25
N ARG A 400 -27.72 -15.80 12.21
CA ARG A 400 -26.44 -16.53 12.33
C ARG A 400 -25.29 -15.78 11.65
N VAL A 401 -25.12 -14.52 12.02
CA VAL A 401 -23.98 -13.70 11.61
C VAL A 401 -22.94 -13.65 12.73
N TYR A 402 -21.70 -14.03 12.42
CA TYR A 402 -20.57 -14.09 13.34
C TYR A 402 -19.49 -13.08 12.94
N LEU A 403 -18.94 -12.35 13.91
CA LEU A 403 -17.87 -11.39 13.68
C LEU A 403 -16.54 -11.91 14.25
N VAL A 404 -15.50 -12.00 13.42
CA VAL A 404 -14.21 -12.60 13.81
C VAL A 404 -13.06 -11.77 13.28
N GLY A 405 -11.95 -11.67 14.01
CA GLY A 405 -10.75 -11.00 13.48
C GLY A 405 -9.50 -11.19 14.32
N HIS A 406 -8.35 -10.96 13.70
CA HIS A 406 -7.02 -11.11 14.32
C HIS A 406 -6.22 -9.80 14.26
N SER A 407 -5.48 -9.46 15.33
CA SER A 407 -4.64 -8.26 15.42
C SER A 407 -5.46 -6.98 15.18
N MET A 408 -5.17 -6.20 14.13
CA MET A 408 -6.00 -5.07 13.69
C MET A 408 -7.47 -5.48 13.49
N GLY A 409 -7.74 -6.67 12.96
CA GLY A 409 -9.09 -7.20 12.83
C GLY A 409 -9.71 -7.66 14.16
N GLY A 410 -8.88 -8.06 15.13
CA GLY A 410 -9.34 -8.41 16.48
C GLY A 410 -9.78 -7.15 17.24
N HIS A 411 -9.01 -6.08 17.10
CA HIS A 411 -9.41 -4.74 17.53
C HIS A 411 -10.73 -4.31 16.85
N GLY A 412 -10.81 -4.46 15.52
CA GLY A 412 -12.04 -4.21 14.78
C GLY A 412 -13.22 -5.05 15.26
N THR A 413 -12.99 -6.29 15.68
CA THR A 413 -14.06 -7.15 16.20
C THR A 413 -14.64 -6.56 17.47
N TRP A 414 -13.81 -6.13 18.42
CA TRP A 414 -14.28 -5.39 19.60
C TRP A 414 -15.07 -4.14 19.22
N HIS A 415 -14.53 -3.31 18.32
CA HIS A 415 -15.14 -2.02 17.99
C HIS A 415 -16.41 -2.10 17.17
N VAL A 416 -16.44 -2.91 16.11
CA VAL A 416 -17.61 -3.07 15.25
C VAL A 416 -18.72 -3.81 16.02
N GLY A 417 -18.37 -4.90 16.71
CA GLY A 417 -19.38 -5.72 17.39
C GLY A 417 -20.01 -5.04 18.60
N LEU A 418 -19.23 -4.34 19.44
CA LEU A 418 -19.79 -3.62 20.59
C LEU A 418 -20.56 -2.35 20.19
N ALA A 419 -20.27 -1.78 19.01
CA ALA A 419 -21.05 -0.65 18.47
C ALA A 419 -22.36 -1.10 17.80
N HIS A 420 -22.46 -2.37 17.39
CA HIS A 420 -23.61 -2.94 16.69
C HIS A 420 -23.98 -4.33 17.26
N PRO A 421 -24.31 -4.42 18.56
CA PRO A 421 -24.47 -5.70 19.25
C PRO A 421 -25.70 -6.50 18.76
N ASP A 422 -26.64 -5.85 18.09
CA ASP A 422 -27.84 -6.44 17.50
C ASP A 422 -27.56 -7.20 16.19
N LEU A 423 -26.43 -6.94 15.53
CA LEU A 423 -26.11 -7.51 14.22
C LEU A 423 -25.42 -8.87 14.27
N PHE A 424 -24.89 -9.29 15.43
CA PHE A 424 -24.00 -10.46 15.53
C PHE A 424 -24.46 -11.44 16.60
N ALA A 425 -24.61 -12.70 16.22
CA ALA A 425 -24.95 -13.80 17.12
C ALA A 425 -23.79 -14.15 18.07
N ALA A 426 -22.55 -14.02 17.61
CA ALA A 426 -21.36 -14.12 18.44
C ALA A 426 -20.16 -13.38 17.83
N MET A 427 -19.19 -13.06 18.68
CA MET A 427 -17.96 -12.37 18.33
C MET A 427 -16.73 -13.17 18.80
N ALA A 428 -15.66 -13.19 18.00
CA ALA A 428 -14.39 -13.84 18.35
C ALA A 428 -13.19 -12.92 18.04
N PRO A 429 -12.89 -11.95 18.93
CA PRO A 429 -11.72 -11.09 18.80
C PRO A 429 -10.43 -11.84 19.23
N ALA A 430 -9.41 -11.87 18.37
CA ALA A 430 -8.14 -12.54 18.66
C ALA A 430 -6.94 -11.56 18.57
N ALA A 431 -6.09 -11.56 19.60
CA ALA A 431 -4.86 -10.76 19.68
C ALA A 431 -5.03 -9.27 19.30
N GLY A 432 -6.23 -8.72 19.52
CA GLY A 432 -6.57 -7.33 19.26
C GLY A 432 -6.46 -6.47 20.50
N TRP A 433 -6.26 -5.17 20.33
CA TRP A 433 -6.31 -4.20 21.41
C TRP A 433 -7.73 -3.61 21.56
N THR A 434 -8.06 -3.07 22.73
CA THR A 434 -9.34 -2.37 22.98
C THR A 434 -9.21 -0.86 22.81
N CYS A 435 -8.01 -0.30 23.04
CA CYS A 435 -7.70 1.09 22.78
C CYS A 435 -6.20 1.26 22.48
N PHE A 436 -5.86 2.32 21.74
CA PHE A 436 -4.48 2.55 21.29
C PHE A 436 -3.51 2.82 22.43
N GLN A 437 -4.03 3.42 23.51
CA GLN A 437 -3.31 3.79 24.72
C GLN A 437 -2.74 2.58 25.47
N LEU A 438 -3.24 1.37 25.18
CA LEU A 438 -2.79 0.12 25.80
C LEU A 438 -2.07 -0.82 24.82
N TYR A 439 -2.13 -0.56 23.51
CA TYR A 439 -1.47 -1.42 22.51
C TYR A 439 0.04 -1.19 22.45
N VAL A 440 0.44 0.08 22.27
CA VAL A 440 1.81 0.54 22.52
C VAL A 440 1.67 1.66 23.55
N PRO A 441 1.84 1.35 24.85
CA PRO A 441 1.23 2.19 25.86
C PRO A 441 1.74 3.62 25.87
N TRP A 442 0.82 4.58 25.91
CA TRP A 442 1.20 5.99 25.86
C TRP A 442 1.96 6.44 27.11
N PHE A 443 1.75 5.78 28.24
CA PHE A 443 2.55 6.04 29.45
C PHE A 443 4.03 5.65 29.28
N LEU A 444 4.37 4.88 28.23
CA LEU A 444 5.74 4.58 27.83
C LEU A 444 6.27 5.55 26.77
N GLN A 445 5.53 6.61 26.42
CA GLN A 445 6.06 7.69 25.60
C GLN A 445 7.19 8.39 26.34
N LYS A 446 8.22 8.78 25.61
CA LYS A 446 9.41 9.34 26.23
C LYS A 446 9.18 10.77 26.72
N SER A 447 8.32 11.52 26.06
CA SER A 447 7.76 12.77 26.60
C SER A 447 6.97 12.58 27.90
N TYR A 448 6.64 11.34 28.31
CA TYR A 448 6.06 11.04 29.63
C TYR A 448 7.13 10.53 30.59
N ILE A 449 8.02 9.62 30.16
CA ILE A 449 9.03 9.00 31.04
C ILE A 449 10.18 9.97 31.37
N PHE A 450 10.63 10.76 30.40
CA PHE A 450 11.87 11.55 30.48
C PHE A 450 11.65 13.07 30.41
N ALA A 451 10.40 13.54 30.37
CA ALA A 451 10.14 14.98 30.42
C ALA A 451 10.55 15.56 31.79
N GLU A 452 11.11 16.76 31.76
CA GLU A 452 11.37 17.48 33.00
C GLU A 452 10.05 17.72 33.76
N PRO A 453 10.02 17.62 35.10
CA PRO A 453 8.78 17.77 35.88
C PRO A 453 7.98 19.04 35.55
N MET A 454 8.65 20.15 35.19
CA MET A 454 7.98 21.39 34.75
C MET A 454 7.28 21.25 33.39
N GLN A 455 7.82 20.46 32.46
CA GLN A 455 7.20 20.23 31.15
C GLN A 455 5.98 19.31 31.25
N VAL A 456 5.96 18.40 32.22
CA VAL A 456 4.80 17.56 32.53
C VAL A 456 3.62 18.41 33.04
N GLY A 457 3.90 19.45 33.84
CA GLY A 457 2.88 20.32 34.43
C GLY A 457 2.24 21.36 33.51
N ILE A 458 2.73 21.55 32.27
CA ILE A 458 2.16 22.49 31.27
C ILE A 458 1.19 21.76 30.33
N ARG A 459 1.09 20.43 30.43
CA ARG A 459 0.43 19.58 29.45
C ARG A 459 -1.05 19.30 29.77
N ASP A 460 -1.44 19.47 31.03
CA ASP A 460 -2.82 19.34 31.52
C ASP A 460 -3.48 20.73 31.60
#